data_AF-A0A3N4D8Y3-F1
#
_entry.id   AF-A0A3N4D8Y3-F1
#
_cell.length_a   1.000
_cell.length_b   1.000
_cell.length_c   1.000
_cell.angle_alpha   90.00
_cell.angle_beta   90.00
_cell.angle_gamma   90.00
#
_symmetry.space_group_name_H-M   'P 1'
#
loop_
_entity.id
_entity.type
_entity.pdbx_description
1 polymer ?
#
loop_
_entity_poly.entity_id
_entity_poly.type
_entity_poly.pdbx_seq_one_letter_code
_entity_poly.pdbx_strand_id
1 'polypeptide(L)'
;MARYSSERKEAVLKKLLPPHNMTVMEVARSEGIAYQTLYHWRDKAKKEGRPVPGKKLTSNDWSAEAKFAVLIETAPMSEAEVSQYCRENGLFREQVQQWKQDCLGGFTTSEVQAKTIKQQAKSDKAEIKSLQRELRYKEKALAETAALLVLKKKAQCALGGRQRGELTPLPKRITLVNLIQEAYAHGARLYKACAEAELSKRTYRRWYRAGKVQADLRPSAVRQEPANKLSDDEEKLILATSNEARFASLPPSQIVPTLLDEGVYIASESSFYRVLKANAQLNRRGRSQSITKRSKPDAYVADGPNKVWSWDITYLASVIKGRFYYLYMFEDIYSRKVVGYEVHERECGELAAELMQRNMLREQCFKKPLVLHSDNGAPMKSLTMKAKLEELGVTASLSRPSVSNDNPYSESLFRTLKYRPEWPSSGFKSITEAREWVEVFVTWYNTKHKHSKLNFVSPSERHAMQDRTILSKR
;
A
#
# COMPACT_ATOMS: atom_id res chain seq x y z
N MET A 1 83.78 -0.34 -41.13
CA MET A 1 83.07 -0.77 -42.35
C MET A 1 83.65 0.01 -43.54
N ALA A 2 84.09 -0.67 -44.59
CA ALA A 2 84.63 -0.01 -45.78
C ALA A 2 83.58 0.93 -46.39
N ARG A 3 83.87 2.23 -46.46
CA ARG A 3 83.00 3.21 -47.12
C ARG A 3 83.30 3.18 -48.61
N TYR A 4 82.44 2.50 -49.38
CA TYR A 4 82.48 2.54 -50.84
C TYR A 4 81.82 3.82 -51.35
N SER A 5 82.50 4.56 -52.24
CA SER A 5 81.95 5.75 -52.92
C SER A 5 80.75 5.38 -53.80
N SER A 6 79.87 6.36 -54.07
CA SER A 6 78.72 6.19 -54.97
C SER A 6 79.16 5.73 -56.37
N GLU A 7 80.19 6.35 -56.92
CA GLU A 7 80.78 5.98 -58.22
C GLU A 7 81.25 4.52 -58.24
N ARG A 8 81.87 4.05 -57.15
CA ARG A 8 82.32 2.66 -57.05
C ARG A 8 81.15 1.68 -56.95
N LYS A 9 80.07 2.04 -56.26
CA LYS A 9 78.85 1.21 -56.21
C LYS A 9 78.22 1.08 -57.59
N GLU A 10 78.16 2.16 -58.35
CA GLU A 10 77.59 2.17 -59.69
C GLU A 10 78.45 1.39 -60.69
N ALA A 11 79.77 1.55 -60.64
CA ALA A 11 80.69 0.78 -61.48
C ALA A 11 80.57 -0.73 -61.23
N VAL A 12 80.44 -1.14 -59.97
CA VAL A 12 80.26 -2.55 -59.58
C VAL A 12 78.90 -3.08 -60.03
N LEU A 13 77.81 -2.31 -59.87
CA LEU A 13 76.48 -2.72 -60.35
C LEU A 13 76.41 -2.79 -61.88
N LYS A 14 77.18 -1.97 -62.61
CA LYS A 14 77.26 -2.00 -64.08
C LYS A 14 77.84 -3.32 -64.61
N LYS A 15 78.68 -4.01 -63.85
CA LYS A 15 79.21 -5.34 -64.21
C LYS A 15 78.17 -6.45 -64.18
N LEU A 16 77.05 -6.24 -63.46
CA LEU A 16 75.91 -7.14 -63.48
C LEU A 16 75.06 -6.95 -64.75
N LEU A 17 75.24 -5.86 -65.50
CA LEU A 17 74.45 -5.52 -66.69
C LEU A 17 75.22 -5.81 -67.98
N PRO A 18 74.54 -5.86 -69.15
CA PRO A 18 75.23 -5.98 -70.43
C PRO A 18 76.25 -4.86 -70.67
N PRO A 19 77.42 -5.15 -71.29
CA PRO A 19 77.80 -6.42 -71.95
C PRO A 19 78.40 -7.47 -71.01
N HIS A 20 78.64 -7.15 -69.72
CA HIS A 20 79.40 -8.02 -68.82
C HIS A 20 78.59 -9.17 -68.24
N ASN A 21 77.30 -8.95 -67.91
CA ASN A 21 76.35 -9.97 -67.44
C ASN A 21 76.87 -10.92 -66.35
N MET A 22 77.78 -10.45 -65.49
CA MET A 22 78.38 -11.28 -64.46
C MET A 22 77.37 -11.59 -63.35
N THR A 23 77.48 -12.77 -62.75
CA THR A 23 76.65 -13.12 -61.59
C THR A 23 77.09 -12.34 -60.36
N VAL A 24 76.18 -12.14 -59.40
CA VAL A 24 76.49 -11.46 -58.13
C VAL A 24 77.63 -12.16 -57.37
N MET A 25 77.78 -13.48 -57.54
CA MET A 25 78.86 -14.23 -56.91
C MET A 25 80.23 -13.98 -57.59
N GLU A 26 80.26 -13.87 -58.92
CA GLU A 26 81.48 -13.55 -59.66
C GLU A 26 81.95 -12.12 -59.42
N VAL A 27 81.03 -11.15 -59.37
CA VAL A 27 81.36 -9.75 -59.07
C VAL A 27 81.82 -9.58 -57.62
N ALA A 28 81.19 -10.29 -56.67
CA ALA A 28 81.64 -10.27 -55.27
C ALA A 28 83.08 -10.80 -55.13
N ARG A 29 83.42 -11.86 -55.88
CA ARG A 29 84.77 -12.45 -55.88
C ARG A 29 85.79 -11.55 -56.58
N SER A 30 85.46 -10.95 -57.73
CA SER A 30 86.40 -10.14 -58.51
C SER A 30 86.69 -8.77 -57.88
N GLU A 31 85.71 -8.18 -57.19
CA GLU A 31 85.84 -6.86 -56.56
C GLU A 31 86.24 -6.92 -55.08
N GLY A 32 86.32 -8.12 -54.50
CA GLY A 32 86.60 -8.32 -53.08
C GLY A 32 85.52 -7.75 -52.15
N ILE A 33 84.27 -7.69 -52.63
CA ILE A 33 83.13 -7.14 -51.88
C ILE A 33 82.32 -8.29 -51.29
N ALA A 34 81.90 -8.15 -50.03
CA ALA A 34 81.07 -9.15 -49.38
C ALA A 34 79.75 -9.37 -50.16
N TYR A 35 79.43 -10.64 -50.42
CA TYR A 35 78.27 -11.06 -51.21
C TYR A 35 76.95 -10.42 -50.74
N GLN A 36 76.73 -10.36 -49.42
CA GLN A 36 75.52 -9.75 -48.85
C GLN A 36 75.44 -8.24 -49.10
N THR A 37 76.57 -7.53 -49.11
CA THR A 37 76.62 -6.10 -49.41
C THR A 37 76.24 -5.84 -50.86
N LEU A 38 76.71 -6.68 -51.79
CA LEU A 38 76.36 -6.57 -53.21
C LEU A 38 74.88 -6.90 -53.46
N TYR A 39 74.32 -7.90 -52.76
CA TYR A 39 72.88 -8.18 -52.76
C TYR A 39 72.05 -6.98 -52.26
N HIS A 40 72.47 -6.35 -51.17
CA HIS A 40 71.78 -5.19 -50.63
C HIS A 40 71.79 -4.00 -51.61
N TRP A 41 72.91 -3.74 -52.29
CA TRP A 41 72.98 -2.69 -53.32
C TRP A 41 72.09 -3.01 -54.52
N ARG A 42 72.06 -4.28 -54.94
CA ARG A 42 71.20 -4.77 -56.01
C ARG A 42 69.71 -4.58 -55.69
N ASP A 43 69.29 -4.96 -54.48
CA ASP A 43 67.88 -4.87 -54.06
C ASP A 43 67.45 -3.42 -53.81
N LYS A 44 68.38 -2.56 -53.35
CA LYS A 44 68.15 -1.12 -53.27
C LYS A 44 67.98 -0.50 -54.65
N ALA A 45 68.85 -0.84 -55.60
CA ALA A 45 68.72 -0.40 -56.99
C ALA A 45 67.41 -0.88 -57.63
N LYS A 46 66.95 -2.10 -57.31
CA LYS A 46 65.63 -2.62 -57.74
C LYS A 46 64.46 -1.82 -57.15
N LYS A 47 64.50 -1.44 -55.87
CA LYS A 47 63.48 -0.57 -55.25
C LYS A 47 63.46 0.85 -55.85
N GLU A 48 64.61 1.32 -56.33
CA GLU A 48 64.76 2.59 -57.03
C GLU A 48 64.44 2.49 -58.53
N GLY A 49 63.91 1.34 -59.01
CA GLY A 49 63.46 1.14 -60.38
C GLY A 49 64.58 0.92 -61.41
N ARG A 50 65.83 0.73 -60.97
CA ARG A 50 66.95 0.43 -61.88
C ARG A 50 66.89 -1.05 -62.32
N PRO A 51 67.09 -1.36 -63.61
CA PRO A 51 67.08 -2.75 -64.09
C PRO A 51 68.26 -3.51 -63.49
N VAL A 52 68.01 -4.66 -62.88
CA VAL A 52 69.06 -5.53 -62.34
C VAL A 52 68.73 -6.99 -62.65
N PRO A 53 69.70 -7.83 -63.06
CA PRO A 53 69.38 -9.21 -63.44
C PRO A 53 69.01 -10.04 -62.21
N GLY A 54 67.82 -10.65 -62.26
CA GLY A 54 67.31 -11.54 -61.23
C GLY A 54 66.32 -12.54 -61.80
N LYS A 55 66.67 -13.82 -61.62
CA LYS A 55 65.86 -15.07 -61.62
C LYS A 55 64.49 -15.05 -62.33
N LYS A 56 64.35 -15.95 -63.33
CA LYS A 56 63.13 -16.33 -64.09
C LYS A 56 61.83 -16.07 -63.32
N LEU A 57 60.99 -15.15 -63.83
CA LEU A 57 59.67 -14.84 -63.27
C LEU A 57 58.72 -16.03 -63.43
N THR A 58 57.92 -16.29 -62.39
CA THR A 58 56.74 -17.17 -62.49
C THR A 58 55.47 -16.34 -62.29
N SER A 59 54.33 -16.83 -62.78
CA SER A 59 53.02 -16.14 -62.91
C SER A 59 52.54 -15.28 -61.72
N ASN A 60 53.01 -15.56 -60.50
CA ASN A 60 52.62 -14.83 -59.28
C ASN A 60 53.46 -13.58 -58.96
N ASP A 61 54.52 -13.29 -59.73
CA ASP A 61 55.38 -12.13 -59.50
C ASP A 61 54.90 -10.85 -60.23
N TRP A 62 53.81 -10.93 -60.98
CA TRP A 62 53.23 -9.79 -61.71
C TRP A 62 52.28 -8.98 -60.81
N SER A 63 52.54 -7.67 -60.68
CA SER A 63 51.65 -6.75 -59.95
C SER A 63 50.28 -6.65 -60.63
N ALA A 64 49.24 -6.26 -59.88
CA ALA A 64 47.90 -6.07 -60.44
C ALA A 64 47.89 -5.07 -61.60
N GLU A 65 48.71 -4.01 -61.52
CA GLU A 65 48.89 -3.01 -62.58
C GLU A 65 49.57 -3.60 -63.82
N ALA A 66 50.58 -4.45 -63.66
CA ALA A 66 51.29 -5.08 -64.78
C ALA A 66 50.41 -6.13 -65.49
N LYS A 67 49.63 -6.91 -64.73
CA LYS A 67 48.62 -7.83 -65.30
C LYS A 67 47.56 -7.07 -66.10
N PHE A 68 47.13 -5.92 -65.61
CA PHE A 68 46.14 -5.07 -66.27
C PHE A 68 46.68 -4.42 -67.55
N ALA A 69 47.93 -3.94 -67.54
CA ALA A 69 48.58 -3.38 -68.73
C ALA A 69 48.68 -4.42 -69.86
N VAL A 70 49.10 -5.65 -69.54
CA VAL A 70 49.13 -6.77 -70.49
C VAL A 70 47.74 -7.05 -71.07
N LEU A 71 46.68 -7.01 -70.25
CA LEU A 71 45.30 -7.20 -70.73
C LEU A 71 44.82 -6.09 -71.67
N ILE A 72 45.24 -4.84 -71.46
CA ILE A 72 44.92 -3.72 -72.35
C ILE A 72 45.66 -3.84 -73.66
N GLU A 73 46.97 -4.10 -73.61
CA GLU A 73 47.82 -4.21 -74.80
C GLU A 73 47.43 -5.38 -75.69
N THR A 74 47.01 -6.50 -75.09
CA THR A 74 46.55 -7.70 -75.82
C THR A 74 45.08 -7.65 -76.26
N ALA A 75 44.29 -6.67 -75.82
CA ALA A 75 42.88 -6.56 -76.16
C ALA A 75 42.56 -6.35 -77.66
N PRO A 76 43.31 -5.52 -78.41
CA PRO A 76 43.07 -5.32 -79.85
C PRO A 76 43.81 -6.33 -80.75
N MET A 77 44.62 -7.21 -80.17
CA MET A 77 45.48 -8.14 -80.91
C MET A 77 44.71 -9.39 -81.35
N SER A 78 45.03 -9.90 -82.54
CA SER A 78 44.58 -11.21 -83.03
C SER A 78 45.24 -12.36 -82.26
N GLU A 79 44.67 -13.57 -82.38
CA GLU A 79 45.14 -14.75 -81.64
C GLU A 79 46.61 -15.12 -81.92
N ALA A 80 47.08 -14.84 -83.15
CA ALA A 80 48.47 -15.01 -83.56
C ALA A 80 49.38 -13.95 -82.92
N GLU A 81 48.94 -12.70 -82.88
CA GLU A 81 49.67 -11.57 -82.29
C GLU A 81 49.77 -11.69 -80.75
N VAL A 82 48.70 -12.16 -80.08
CA VAL A 82 48.74 -12.46 -78.63
C VAL A 82 49.75 -13.56 -78.34
N SER A 83 49.83 -14.58 -79.19
CA SER A 83 50.80 -15.68 -79.03
C SER A 83 52.24 -15.21 -79.22
N GLN A 84 52.48 -14.28 -80.16
CA GLN A 84 53.78 -13.64 -80.34
C GLN A 84 54.14 -12.76 -79.12
N TYR A 85 53.22 -11.89 -78.70
CA TYR A 85 53.41 -11.02 -77.53
C TYR A 85 53.69 -11.82 -76.25
N CYS A 86 52.99 -12.94 -76.06
CA CYS A 86 53.23 -13.85 -74.93
C CYS A 86 54.65 -14.43 -74.95
N ARG A 87 55.17 -14.81 -76.13
CA ARG A 87 56.55 -15.32 -76.27
C ARG A 87 57.60 -14.25 -75.99
N GLU A 88 57.39 -13.03 -76.50
CA GLU A 88 58.29 -11.89 -76.29
C GLU A 88 58.36 -11.47 -74.83
N ASN A 89 57.23 -11.51 -74.12
CA ASN A 89 57.11 -11.07 -72.73
C ASN A 89 57.19 -12.21 -71.69
N GLY A 90 57.46 -13.45 -72.13
CA GLY A 90 57.65 -14.61 -71.26
C GLY A 90 56.38 -15.07 -70.53
N LEU A 91 55.22 -14.93 -71.16
CA LEU A 91 53.90 -15.31 -70.65
C LEU A 91 53.34 -16.51 -71.42
N PHE A 92 52.45 -17.26 -70.77
CA PHE A 92 51.64 -18.27 -71.44
C PHE A 92 50.29 -17.68 -71.82
N ARG A 93 49.74 -18.12 -72.96
CA ARG A 93 48.44 -17.64 -73.46
C ARG A 93 47.32 -17.90 -72.46
N GLU A 94 47.37 -19.05 -71.80
CA GLU A 94 46.43 -19.47 -70.77
C GLU A 94 46.46 -18.52 -69.57
N GLN A 95 47.62 -17.92 -69.26
CA GLN A 95 47.74 -16.96 -68.15
C GLN A 95 47.04 -15.65 -68.48
N VAL A 96 47.19 -15.14 -69.71
CA VAL A 96 46.50 -13.92 -70.15
C VAL A 96 44.98 -14.16 -70.21
N GLN A 97 44.55 -15.33 -70.68
CA GLN A 97 43.13 -15.70 -70.64
C GLN A 97 42.59 -15.85 -69.21
N GLN A 98 43.35 -16.47 -68.31
CA GLN A 98 42.96 -16.58 -66.91
C GLN A 98 42.86 -15.20 -66.25
N TRP A 99 43.82 -14.30 -66.47
CA TRP A 99 43.75 -12.94 -65.93
C TRP A 99 42.59 -12.15 -66.50
N LYS A 100 42.23 -12.37 -67.77
CA LYS A 100 41.02 -11.78 -68.38
C LYS A 100 39.76 -12.27 -67.67
N GLN A 101 39.65 -13.56 -67.41
CA GLN A 101 38.52 -14.14 -66.68
C GLN A 101 38.48 -13.69 -65.21
N ASP A 102 39.62 -13.65 -64.52
CA ASP A 102 39.74 -13.18 -63.14
C ASP A 102 39.39 -11.70 -63.01
N CYS A 103 39.80 -10.86 -63.97
CA CYS A 103 39.38 -9.45 -64.03
C CYS A 103 37.85 -9.36 -64.16
N LEU A 104 37.25 -10.07 -65.12
CA LEU A 104 35.79 -10.09 -65.33
C LEU A 104 35.03 -10.66 -64.12
N GLY A 105 35.58 -11.68 -63.43
CA GLY A 105 35.04 -12.26 -62.20
C GLY A 105 35.18 -11.36 -60.97
N GLY A 106 36.27 -10.57 -60.89
CA GLY A 106 36.49 -9.58 -59.84
C GLY A 106 35.48 -8.43 -59.90
N PHE A 107 35.11 -7.98 -61.10
CA PHE A 107 34.06 -6.96 -61.28
C PHE A 107 32.68 -7.46 -60.82
N THR A 108 32.32 -8.70 -61.14
CA THR A 108 31.03 -9.28 -60.71
C THR A 108 30.98 -9.57 -59.21
N THR A 109 32.08 -10.07 -58.63
CA THR A 109 32.16 -10.37 -57.18
C THR A 109 32.20 -9.10 -56.33
N SER A 110 32.89 -8.04 -56.78
CA SER A 110 32.94 -6.74 -56.10
C SER A 110 31.57 -6.05 -56.07
N GLU A 111 30.81 -6.09 -57.16
CA GLU A 111 29.44 -5.54 -57.17
C GLU A 111 28.49 -6.32 -56.26
N VAL A 112 28.57 -7.65 -56.23
CA VAL A 112 27.74 -8.49 -55.35
C VAL A 112 28.14 -8.27 -53.88
N GLN A 113 29.43 -8.24 -53.55
CA GLN A 113 29.90 -7.95 -52.20
C GLN A 113 29.53 -6.54 -51.74
N ALA A 114 29.68 -5.52 -52.60
CA ALA A 114 29.27 -4.15 -52.30
C ALA A 114 27.75 -4.02 -52.07
N LYS A 115 26.93 -4.75 -52.85
CA LYS A 115 25.47 -4.83 -52.64
C LYS A 115 25.13 -5.49 -51.31
N THR A 116 25.78 -6.60 -50.96
CA THR A 116 25.57 -7.32 -49.69
C THR A 116 25.98 -6.46 -48.49
N ILE A 117 27.15 -5.81 -48.52
CA ILE A 117 27.62 -4.91 -47.46
C ILE A 117 26.66 -3.72 -47.29
N LYS A 118 26.19 -3.13 -48.40
CA LYS A 118 25.22 -2.03 -48.37
C LYS A 118 23.86 -2.47 -47.80
N GLN A 119 23.43 -3.69 -48.10
CA GLN A 119 22.19 -4.26 -47.56
C GLN A 119 22.32 -4.57 -46.08
N GLN A 120 23.45 -5.12 -45.64
CA GLN A 120 23.75 -5.34 -44.22
C GLN A 120 23.80 -4.03 -43.44
N ALA A 121 24.55 -3.03 -43.92
CA ALA A 121 24.63 -1.71 -43.27
C ALA A 121 23.27 -1.01 -43.17
N LYS A 122 22.36 -1.24 -44.15
CA LYS A 122 20.98 -0.73 -44.09
C LYS A 122 20.16 -1.47 -43.01
N SER A 123 20.33 -2.78 -42.88
CA SER A 123 19.71 -3.59 -41.83
C SER A 123 20.18 -3.17 -40.44
N ASP A 124 21.49 -3.09 -40.24
CA ASP A 124 22.10 -2.70 -38.96
C ASP A 124 21.66 -1.29 -38.55
N LYS A 125 21.59 -0.34 -39.50
CA LYS A 125 21.10 1.01 -39.23
C LYS A 125 19.63 1.03 -38.82
N ALA A 126 18.80 0.15 -39.38
CA ALA A 126 17.40 0.01 -38.99
C ALA A 126 17.28 -0.60 -37.58
N GLU A 127 18.10 -1.60 -37.27
CA GLU A 127 18.15 -2.26 -35.96
C GLU A 127 18.63 -1.30 -34.87
N ILE A 128 19.73 -0.57 -35.08
CA ILE A 128 20.22 0.47 -34.16
C ILE A 128 19.12 1.51 -33.88
N LYS A 129 18.40 1.95 -34.93
CA LYS A 129 17.29 2.90 -34.75
C LYS A 129 16.14 2.30 -33.94
N SER A 130 15.87 1.01 -34.09
CA SER A 130 14.86 0.28 -33.31
C SER A 130 15.29 0.17 -31.84
N LEU A 131 16.52 -0.30 -31.58
CA LEU A 131 17.09 -0.43 -30.24
C LEU A 131 17.17 0.93 -29.51
N GLN A 132 17.56 2.01 -30.20
CA GLN A 132 17.55 3.36 -29.63
C GLN A 132 16.14 3.86 -29.28
N ARG A 133 15.10 3.42 -30.01
CA ARG A 133 13.70 3.75 -29.65
C ARG A 133 13.27 2.94 -28.42
N GLU A 134 13.61 1.67 -28.37
CA GLU A 134 13.29 0.80 -27.26
C GLU A 134 14.00 1.24 -25.96
N LEU A 135 15.28 1.59 -26.05
CA LEU A 135 16.06 2.12 -24.93
C LEU A 135 15.43 3.41 -24.37
N ARG A 136 15.10 4.38 -25.24
CA ARG A 136 14.40 5.61 -24.82
C ARG A 136 13.04 5.33 -24.18
N TYR A 137 12.31 4.32 -24.68
CA TYR A 137 11.04 3.92 -24.09
C TYR A 137 11.24 3.32 -22.68
N LYS A 138 12.22 2.42 -22.53
CA LYS A 138 12.57 1.78 -21.25
C LYS A 138 13.09 2.79 -20.23
N GLU A 139 13.97 3.70 -20.62
CA GLU A 139 14.48 4.78 -19.76
C GLU A 139 13.35 5.69 -19.27
N LYS A 140 12.42 6.05 -20.17
CA LYS A 140 11.25 6.86 -19.80
C LYS A 140 10.32 6.14 -18.83
N ALA A 141 10.11 4.84 -19.03
CA ALA A 141 9.31 4.01 -18.13
C ALA A 141 9.99 3.90 -16.74
N LEU A 142 11.32 3.73 -16.71
CA LEU A 142 12.10 3.64 -15.49
C LEU A 142 12.13 4.97 -14.72
N ALA A 143 12.25 6.10 -15.41
CA ALA A 143 12.14 7.43 -14.81
C ALA A 143 10.76 7.65 -14.17
N GLU A 144 9.68 7.26 -14.87
CA GLU A 144 8.32 7.35 -14.35
C GLU A 144 8.12 6.48 -13.10
N THR A 145 8.60 5.22 -13.10
CA THR A 145 8.46 4.34 -11.93
C THR A 145 9.29 4.82 -10.75
N ALA A 146 10.52 5.26 -10.97
CA ALA A 146 11.39 5.82 -9.93
C ALA A 146 10.75 7.07 -9.28
N ALA A 147 10.24 8.00 -10.10
CA ALA A 147 9.58 9.21 -9.62
C ALA A 147 8.32 8.89 -8.78
N LEU A 148 7.51 7.91 -9.19
CA LEU A 148 6.32 7.48 -8.44
C LEU A 148 6.68 6.79 -7.12
N LEU A 149 7.72 5.96 -7.08
CA LEU A 149 8.17 5.31 -5.86
C LEU A 149 8.70 6.31 -4.83
N VAL A 150 9.47 7.31 -5.27
CA VAL A 150 9.96 8.39 -4.40
C VAL A 150 8.78 9.20 -3.86
N LEU A 151 7.83 9.56 -4.71
CA LEU A 151 6.60 10.26 -4.33
C LEU A 151 5.84 9.49 -3.25
N LYS A 152 5.60 8.19 -3.45
CA LYS A 152 4.89 7.34 -2.49
C LYS A 152 5.54 7.38 -1.11
N LYS A 153 6.84 7.16 -1.06
CA LYS A 153 7.62 7.14 0.20
C LYS A 153 7.54 8.50 0.91
N LYS A 154 7.76 9.60 0.18
CA LYS A 154 7.71 10.96 0.74
C LYS A 154 6.29 11.33 1.20
N ALA A 155 5.27 11.01 0.41
CA ALA A 155 3.87 11.29 0.76
C ALA A 155 3.43 10.54 2.02
N GLN A 156 3.77 9.25 2.13
CA GLN A 156 3.46 8.43 3.31
C GLN A 156 4.16 8.96 4.57
N CYS A 157 5.43 9.35 4.46
CA CYS A 157 6.19 9.92 5.57
C CYS A 157 5.66 11.29 6.01
N ALA A 158 5.27 12.15 5.07
CA ALA A 158 4.83 13.52 5.36
C ALA A 158 3.37 13.61 5.88
N LEU A 159 2.51 12.63 5.58
CA LEU A 159 1.07 12.74 5.81
C LEU A 159 0.49 11.66 6.72
N GLY A 160 1.23 10.57 6.98
CA GLY A 160 0.70 9.38 7.63
C GLY A 160 -0.36 8.67 6.77
N GLY A 161 -1.04 7.67 7.34
CA GLY A 161 -2.19 7.04 6.69
C GLY A 161 -3.37 7.99 6.66
N ARG A 162 -3.82 8.42 5.48
CA ARG A 162 -5.02 9.26 5.36
C ARG A 162 -6.27 8.44 5.65
N GLN A 163 -7.15 8.98 6.48
CA GLN A 163 -8.51 8.47 6.61
C GLN A 163 -9.42 9.15 5.60
N ARG A 164 -10.28 8.35 4.95
CA ARG A 164 -11.28 8.84 4.00
C ARG A 164 -12.20 9.85 4.69
N GLY A 165 -12.22 11.09 4.21
CA GLY A 165 -13.05 12.18 4.77
C GLY A 165 -12.28 13.22 5.60
N GLU A 166 -10.99 13.00 5.87
CA GLU A 166 -10.16 13.95 6.62
C GLU A 166 -9.97 15.27 5.84
N LEU A 167 -10.22 16.40 6.51
CA LEU A 167 -10.03 17.72 5.94
C LEU A 167 -8.53 18.00 5.78
N THR A 168 -8.07 18.26 4.55
CA THR A 168 -6.65 18.51 4.28
C THR A 168 -6.32 20.01 4.47
N PRO A 169 -5.59 20.39 5.53
CA PRO A 169 -5.24 21.79 5.81
C PRO A 169 -4.27 22.36 4.77
N LEU A 170 -4.18 23.69 4.67
CA LEU A 170 -3.33 24.38 3.69
C LEU A 170 -1.86 23.91 3.72
N PRO A 171 -1.19 23.74 4.87
CA PRO A 171 0.19 23.22 4.92
C PRO A 171 0.35 21.83 4.28
N LYS A 172 -0.61 20.92 4.55
CA LYS A 172 -0.63 19.58 3.94
C LYS A 172 -0.85 19.66 2.43
N ARG A 173 -1.71 20.58 1.95
CA ARG A 173 -1.93 20.80 0.50
C ARG A 173 -0.67 21.28 -0.21
N ILE A 174 0.06 22.23 0.40
CA ILE A 174 1.32 22.76 -0.16
C ILE A 174 2.32 21.63 -0.34
N THR A 175 2.54 20.84 0.72
CA THR A 175 3.46 19.70 0.70
C THR A 175 3.10 18.70 -0.41
N LEU A 176 1.83 18.32 -0.51
CA LEU A 176 1.34 17.38 -1.53
C LEU A 176 1.52 17.90 -2.95
N VAL A 177 1.18 19.17 -3.19
CA VAL A 177 1.33 19.77 -4.52
C VAL A 177 2.80 19.82 -4.92
N ASN A 178 3.70 20.18 -4.01
CA ASN A 178 5.14 20.21 -4.27
C ASN A 178 5.69 18.83 -4.62
N LEU A 179 5.31 17.79 -3.87
CA LEU A 179 5.72 16.41 -4.16
C LEU A 179 5.20 15.91 -5.52
N ILE A 180 3.96 16.25 -5.88
CA ILE A 180 3.39 15.90 -7.19
C ILE A 180 4.14 16.63 -8.33
N GLN A 181 4.50 17.89 -8.12
CA GLN A 181 5.29 18.67 -9.08
C GLN A 181 6.71 18.13 -9.24
N GLU A 182 7.36 17.74 -8.14
CA GLU A 182 8.66 17.08 -8.14
C GLU A 182 8.61 15.79 -8.98
N ALA A 183 7.62 14.91 -8.72
CA ALA A 183 7.46 13.68 -9.48
C ALA A 183 7.18 13.93 -10.97
N TYR A 184 6.38 14.96 -11.29
CA TYR A 184 6.11 15.37 -12.67
C TYR A 184 7.36 15.89 -13.38
N ALA A 185 8.20 16.67 -12.70
CA ALA A 185 9.48 17.15 -13.22
C ALA A 185 10.46 16.00 -13.48
N HIS A 186 10.42 14.94 -12.66
CA HIS A 186 11.22 13.73 -12.85
C HIS A 186 10.64 12.73 -13.88
N GLY A 187 9.64 13.14 -14.67
CA GLY A 187 9.16 12.37 -15.81
C GLY A 187 7.92 11.51 -15.55
N ALA A 188 7.34 11.55 -14.34
CA ALA A 188 6.07 10.88 -14.09
C ALA A 188 4.91 11.59 -14.81
N ARG A 189 3.96 10.84 -15.36
CA ARG A 189 2.72 11.45 -15.86
C ARG A 189 1.91 12.03 -14.70
N LEU A 190 1.43 13.27 -14.86
CA LEU A 190 0.72 14.01 -13.80
C LEU A 190 -0.44 13.22 -13.17
N TYR A 191 -1.22 12.48 -13.96
CA TYR A 191 -2.34 11.72 -13.42
C TYR A 191 -1.90 10.53 -12.55
N LYS A 192 -0.76 9.88 -12.87
CA LYS A 192 -0.19 8.81 -12.05
C LYS A 192 0.38 9.38 -10.75
N ALA A 193 1.10 10.51 -10.83
CA ALA A 193 1.59 11.21 -9.64
C ALA A 193 0.43 11.64 -8.71
N CYS A 194 -0.66 12.17 -9.28
CA CYS A 194 -1.86 12.47 -8.49
C CYS A 194 -2.45 11.21 -7.84
N ALA A 195 -2.55 10.10 -8.59
CA ALA A 195 -3.12 8.85 -8.08
C ALA A 195 -2.29 8.25 -6.94
N GLU A 196 -0.96 8.27 -7.04
CA GLU A 196 -0.06 7.79 -5.97
C GLU A 196 -0.16 8.65 -4.70
N ALA A 197 -0.45 9.95 -4.87
CA ALA A 197 -0.73 10.87 -3.76
C ALA A 197 -2.19 10.80 -3.25
N GLU A 198 -2.98 9.80 -3.69
CA GLU A 198 -4.40 9.62 -3.35
C GLU A 198 -5.26 10.85 -3.68
N LEU A 199 -4.96 11.53 -4.79
CA LEU A 199 -5.68 12.69 -5.27
C LEU A 199 -6.17 12.47 -6.71
N SER A 200 -7.39 12.92 -6.98
CA SER A 200 -7.83 13.04 -8.37
C SER A 200 -7.13 14.21 -9.06
N LYS A 201 -6.88 14.10 -10.36
CA LYS A 201 -6.37 15.21 -11.20
C LYS A 201 -7.23 16.47 -11.08
N ARG A 202 -8.55 16.32 -10.89
CA ARG A 202 -9.49 17.42 -10.68
C ARG A 202 -9.24 18.12 -9.33
N THR A 203 -9.01 17.36 -8.27
CA THR A 203 -8.68 17.89 -6.94
C THR A 203 -7.36 18.66 -6.97
N TYR A 204 -6.32 18.10 -7.60
CA TYR A 204 -5.04 18.78 -7.81
C TYR A 204 -5.22 20.13 -8.51
N ARG A 205 -5.94 20.17 -9.64
CA ARG A 205 -6.24 21.43 -10.38
C ARG A 205 -7.09 22.42 -9.59
N ARG A 206 -7.88 21.97 -8.62
CA ARG A 206 -8.63 22.84 -7.72
C ARG A 206 -7.72 23.43 -6.64
N TRP A 207 -6.80 22.62 -6.11
CA TRP A 207 -5.83 23.05 -5.11
C TRP A 207 -4.73 23.93 -5.67
N TYR A 208 -4.28 23.68 -6.90
CA TYR A 208 -3.21 24.44 -7.55
C TYR A 208 -3.74 25.19 -8.76
N ARG A 209 -3.84 26.52 -8.64
CA ARG A 209 -4.30 27.44 -9.71
C ARG A 209 -3.41 28.67 -9.77
N ALA A 210 -3.11 29.12 -10.99
CA ALA A 210 -2.31 30.33 -11.24
C ALA A 210 -0.98 30.37 -10.44
N GLY A 211 -0.28 29.24 -10.35
CA GLY A 211 1.00 29.15 -9.64
C GLY A 211 0.90 29.11 -8.12
N LYS A 212 -0.31 29.12 -7.52
CA LYS A 212 -0.51 29.18 -6.07
C LYS A 212 -1.40 28.05 -5.57
N VAL A 213 -1.07 27.54 -4.38
CA VAL A 213 -1.88 26.56 -3.65
C VAL A 213 -2.99 27.30 -2.90
N GLN A 214 -4.24 26.90 -3.17
CA GLN A 214 -5.44 27.54 -2.66
C GLN A 214 -5.88 26.93 -1.32
N ALA A 215 -6.27 27.80 -0.39
CA ALA A 215 -6.85 27.42 0.89
C ALA A 215 -8.24 26.76 0.71
N ASP A 216 -8.78 26.21 1.81
CA ASP A 216 -10.18 25.77 1.81
C ASP A 216 -11.09 26.99 1.87
N LEU A 217 -11.95 27.14 0.87
CA LEU A 217 -12.90 28.26 0.78
C LEU A 217 -14.25 27.92 1.42
N ARG A 218 -14.48 26.68 1.87
CA ARG A 218 -15.74 26.29 2.55
C ARG A 218 -16.06 27.11 3.80
N PRO A 219 -15.08 27.53 4.64
CA PRO A 219 -15.35 28.38 5.80
C PRO A 219 -15.81 29.80 5.43
N SER A 220 -15.28 30.35 4.34
CA SER A 220 -15.56 31.71 3.87
C SER A 220 -16.60 31.75 2.73
N ALA A 221 -17.24 30.62 2.44
CA ALA A 221 -18.24 30.54 1.39
C ALA A 221 -19.49 31.29 1.84
N VAL A 222 -19.86 32.34 1.10
CA VAL A 222 -21.15 33.02 1.26
C VAL A 222 -22.24 32.02 0.87
N ARG A 223 -23.03 31.58 1.86
CA ARG A 223 -24.17 30.70 1.64
C ARG A 223 -25.41 31.56 1.52
N GLN A 224 -26.18 31.36 0.46
CA GLN A 224 -27.48 32.01 0.32
C GLN A 224 -28.39 31.56 1.46
N GLU A 225 -29.22 32.48 1.95
CA GLU A 225 -30.20 32.14 2.98
C GLU A 225 -31.23 31.14 2.40
N PRO A 226 -31.59 30.10 3.16
CA PRO A 226 -32.58 29.15 2.68
C PRO A 226 -33.96 29.81 2.56
N ALA A 227 -34.71 29.49 1.51
CA ALA A 227 -36.04 30.06 1.25
C ALA A 227 -37.05 29.83 2.39
N ASN A 228 -36.86 28.77 3.18
CA ASN A 228 -37.74 28.40 4.29
C ASN A 228 -37.26 28.97 5.65
N LYS A 229 -36.38 29.98 5.63
CA LYS A 229 -35.99 30.70 6.84
C LYS A 229 -37.20 31.49 7.34
N LEU A 230 -37.46 31.43 8.64
CA LEU A 230 -38.50 32.25 9.26
C LEU A 230 -38.15 33.72 9.06
N SER A 231 -39.14 34.52 8.72
CA SER A 231 -39.03 35.97 8.72
C SER A 231 -38.91 36.50 10.15
N ASP A 232 -38.35 37.70 10.30
CA ASP A 232 -38.21 38.35 11.60
C ASP A 232 -39.58 38.56 12.28
N ASP A 233 -40.64 38.73 11.50
CA ASP A 233 -42.00 38.91 12.01
C ASP A 233 -42.61 37.59 12.51
N GLU A 234 -42.36 36.47 11.82
CA GLU A 234 -42.74 35.13 12.31
C GLU A 234 -41.98 34.77 13.59
N GLU A 235 -40.69 35.12 13.70
CA GLU A 235 -39.93 34.90 14.93
C GLU A 235 -40.48 35.72 16.10
N LYS A 236 -40.83 37.00 15.88
CA LYS A 236 -41.48 37.83 16.89
C LYS A 236 -42.85 37.29 17.29
N LEU A 237 -43.63 36.79 16.33
CA LEU A 237 -44.94 36.20 16.59
C LEU A 237 -44.82 34.94 17.47
N ILE A 238 -43.85 34.06 17.18
CA ILE A 238 -43.54 32.89 18.02
C ILE A 238 -43.21 33.30 19.45
N LEU A 239 -42.38 34.34 19.63
CA LEU A 239 -42.00 34.84 20.95
C LEU A 239 -43.19 35.45 21.69
N ALA A 240 -43.99 36.27 21.01
CA ALA A 240 -45.17 36.90 21.60
C ALA A 240 -46.16 35.82 22.08
N THR A 241 -46.51 34.88 21.21
CA THR A 241 -47.45 33.80 21.54
C THR A 241 -46.92 32.90 22.66
N SER A 242 -45.63 32.55 22.65
CA SER A 242 -45.04 31.73 23.73
C SER A 242 -45.05 32.42 25.11
N ASN A 243 -45.10 33.75 25.15
CA ASN A 243 -45.12 34.55 26.37
C ASN A 243 -46.53 35.05 26.77
N GLU A 244 -47.58 34.67 26.03
CA GLU A 244 -48.96 34.95 26.43
C GLU A 244 -49.28 34.29 27.79
N ALA A 245 -50.14 34.91 28.60
CA ALA A 245 -50.47 34.42 29.94
C ALA A 245 -50.97 32.96 29.94
N ARG A 246 -51.76 32.57 28.91
CA ARG A 246 -52.27 31.20 28.74
C ARG A 246 -51.18 30.16 28.42
N PHE A 247 -50.07 30.59 27.84
CA PHE A 247 -48.97 29.72 27.38
C PHE A 247 -47.69 29.87 28.22
N ALA A 248 -47.63 30.85 29.13
CA ALA A 248 -46.43 31.23 29.88
C ALA A 248 -45.76 30.08 30.64
N SER A 249 -46.52 29.05 31.06
CA SER A 249 -45.99 27.86 31.76
C SER A 249 -45.96 26.59 30.91
N LEU A 250 -46.42 26.65 29.65
CA LEU A 250 -46.54 25.47 28.80
C LEU A 250 -45.31 25.33 27.88
N PRO A 251 -44.86 24.10 27.58
CA PRO A 251 -43.82 23.88 26.59
C PRO A 251 -44.37 24.04 25.16
N PRO A 252 -43.52 24.32 24.15
CA PRO A 252 -43.92 24.33 22.74
C PRO A 252 -44.69 23.08 22.27
N SER A 253 -44.40 21.93 22.88
CA SER A 253 -45.10 20.66 22.61
C SER A 253 -46.59 20.68 22.99
N GLN A 254 -47.02 21.64 23.80
CA GLN A 254 -48.43 21.87 24.15
C GLN A 254 -48.97 23.13 23.46
N ILE A 255 -48.17 24.19 23.35
CA ILE A 255 -48.57 25.45 22.69
C ILE A 255 -48.98 25.20 21.24
N VAL A 256 -48.14 24.49 20.46
CA VAL A 256 -48.39 24.29 19.03
C VAL A 256 -49.68 23.48 18.76
N PRO A 257 -49.93 22.34 19.43
CA PRO A 257 -51.22 21.66 19.31
C PRO A 257 -52.42 22.52 19.71
N THR A 258 -52.34 23.28 20.81
CA THR A 258 -53.45 24.16 21.23
C THR A 258 -53.77 25.23 20.18
N LEU A 259 -52.74 25.83 19.56
CA LEU A 259 -52.95 26.78 18.47
C LEU A 259 -53.57 26.11 17.23
N LEU A 260 -53.14 24.89 16.91
CA LEU A 260 -53.71 24.11 15.80
C LEU A 260 -55.17 23.75 16.04
N ASP A 261 -55.55 23.41 17.27
CA ASP A 261 -56.95 23.16 17.67
C ASP A 261 -57.81 24.43 17.51
N GLU A 262 -57.20 25.61 17.69
CA GLU A 262 -57.80 26.93 17.45
C GLU A 262 -57.76 27.36 15.97
N GLY A 263 -57.21 26.55 15.07
CA GLY A 263 -57.08 26.84 13.64
C GLY A 263 -55.95 27.82 13.28
N VAL A 264 -55.04 28.10 14.21
CA VAL A 264 -53.91 29.03 14.04
C VAL A 264 -52.62 28.25 13.83
N TYR A 265 -51.95 28.48 12.70
CA TYR A 265 -50.63 27.92 12.44
C TYR A 265 -49.58 29.03 12.28
N ILE A 266 -48.61 29.05 13.20
CA ILE A 266 -47.48 29.98 13.17
C ILE A 266 -46.23 29.27 12.62
N ALA A 267 -45.82 28.17 13.26
CA ALA A 267 -44.68 27.36 12.85
C ALA A 267 -44.68 25.98 13.52
N SER A 268 -43.77 25.09 13.09
CA SER A 268 -43.58 23.78 13.72
C SER A 268 -43.08 23.87 15.17
N GLU A 269 -43.32 22.83 15.97
CA GLU A 269 -42.77 22.68 17.33
C GLU A 269 -41.24 22.87 17.37
N SER A 270 -40.52 22.30 16.40
CA SER A 270 -39.07 22.44 16.27
C SER A 270 -38.64 23.90 16.03
N SER A 271 -39.44 24.65 15.27
CA SER A 271 -39.22 26.08 15.04
C SER A 271 -39.41 26.89 16.32
N PHE A 272 -40.46 26.63 17.09
CA PHE A 272 -40.68 27.25 18.41
C PHE A 272 -39.49 27.01 19.34
N TYR A 273 -39.04 25.75 19.47
CA TYR A 273 -37.86 25.45 20.29
C TYR A 273 -36.61 26.18 19.80
N ARG A 274 -36.39 26.26 18.48
CA ARG A 274 -35.21 26.96 17.92
C ARG A 274 -35.24 28.45 18.25
N VAL A 275 -36.37 29.12 18.06
CA VAL A 275 -36.54 30.57 18.32
C VAL A 275 -36.42 30.86 19.82
N LEU A 276 -37.08 30.09 20.68
CA LEU A 276 -36.98 30.27 22.13
C LEU A 276 -35.55 29.99 22.64
N LYS A 277 -34.82 29.05 22.02
CA LYS A 277 -33.41 28.78 22.36
C LYS A 277 -32.52 29.95 21.98
N ALA A 278 -32.69 30.49 20.77
CA ALA A 278 -31.92 31.64 20.27
C ALA A 278 -32.12 32.88 21.17
N ASN A 279 -33.32 33.03 21.74
CA ASN A 279 -33.69 34.12 22.64
C ASN A 279 -33.54 33.77 24.14
N ALA A 280 -32.86 32.66 24.49
CA ALA A 280 -32.61 32.23 25.87
C ALA A 280 -33.86 32.04 26.76
N GLN A 281 -35.03 31.72 26.19
CA GLN A 281 -36.30 31.49 26.91
C GLN A 281 -36.58 30.01 27.27
N LEU A 282 -35.71 29.08 26.87
CA LEU A 282 -35.76 27.64 27.18
C LEU A 282 -34.94 27.25 28.42
N ASN A 283 -34.83 28.15 29.39
CA ASN A 283 -34.19 27.81 30.64
C ASN A 283 -35.04 26.81 31.43
N ARG A 284 -34.37 25.98 32.23
CA ARG A 284 -35.05 24.99 33.05
C ARG A 284 -35.95 25.68 34.07
N ARG A 285 -37.22 25.31 34.06
CA ARG A 285 -38.23 25.77 35.02
C ARG A 285 -38.56 24.61 35.96
N GLY A 286 -38.04 24.64 37.19
CA GLY A 286 -38.29 23.60 38.19
C GLY A 286 -37.32 23.62 39.38
N ARG A 287 -37.77 23.10 40.53
CA ARG A 287 -36.99 23.03 41.78
C ARG A 287 -36.03 21.83 41.84
N SER A 288 -36.11 20.90 40.90
CA SER A 288 -35.22 19.74 40.87
C SER A 288 -33.78 20.21 40.59
N GLN A 289 -32.80 19.67 41.34
CA GLN A 289 -31.39 19.98 41.10
C GLN A 289 -30.96 19.50 39.71
N SER A 290 -30.03 20.20 39.07
CA SER A 290 -29.44 19.75 37.80
C SER A 290 -28.72 18.45 38.03
N ILE A 291 -29.05 17.43 37.23
CA ILE A 291 -28.31 16.17 37.21
C ILE A 291 -26.85 16.54 36.97
N THR A 292 -26.02 16.36 38.00
CA THR A 292 -24.59 16.59 37.90
C THR A 292 -24.04 15.55 36.95
N LYS A 293 -23.47 15.97 35.82
CA LYS A 293 -22.78 15.05 34.90
C LYS A 293 -21.55 14.50 35.61
N ARG A 294 -21.69 13.33 36.23
CA ARG A 294 -20.55 12.58 36.78
C ARG A 294 -19.81 11.90 35.63
N SER A 295 -18.48 11.96 35.66
CA SER A 295 -17.63 11.21 34.73
C SER A 295 -18.04 9.75 34.74
N LYS A 296 -18.06 9.12 33.56
CA LYS A 296 -18.19 7.67 33.49
C LYS A 296 -16.92 7.07 34.08
N PRO A 297 -17.01 6.11 35.02
CA PRO A 297 -15.84 5.37 35.46
C PRO A 297 -15.19 4.66 34.27
N ASP A 298 -13.89 4.38 34.37
CA ASP A 298 -13.16 3.66 33.34
C ASP A 298 -13.81 2.29 33.12
N ALA A 299 -14.14 1.99 31.86
CA ALA A 299 -14.81 0.77 31.49
C ALA A 299 -13.80 -0.39 31.44
N TYR A 300 -14.06 -1.45 32.21
CA TYR A 300 -13.29 -2.68 32.13
C TYR A 300 -13.67 -3.47 30.87
N VAL A 301 -12.68 -4.02 30.19
CA VAL A 301 -12.87 -4.85 29.00
C VAL A 301 -12.81 -6.32 29.41
N ALA A 302 -13.88 -7.06 29.15
CA ALA A 302 -13.92 -8.51 29.31
C ALA A 302 -13.50 -9.18 28.00
N ASP A 303 -12.20 -9.44 27.84
CA ASP A 303 -11.60 -10.05 26.64
C ASP A 303 -11.47 -11.58 26.72
N GLY A 304 -11.74 -12.16 27.88
CA GLY A 304 -11.76 -13.61 28.11
C GLY A 304 -12.56 -14.00 29.36
N PRO A 305 -12.76 -15.32 29.58
CA PRO A 305 -13.51 -15.82 30.72
C PRO A 305 -12.78 -15.51 32.04
N ASN A 306 -13.55 -15.26 33.10
CA ASN A 306 -13.02 -15.01 34.45
C ASN A 306 -12.10 -13.79 34.56
N LYS A 307 -12.38 -12.75 33.75
CA LYS A 307 -11.72 -11.44 33.80
C LYS A 307 -12.57 -10.39 34.49
N VAL A 308 -13.85 -10.35 34.15
CA VAL A 308 -14.81 -9.41 34.73
C VAL A 308 -16.11 -10.15 35.03
N TRP A 309 -16.46 -10.21 36.31
CA TRP A 309 -17.73 -10.73 36.77
C TRP A 309 -18.66 -9.58 37.11
N SER A 310 -19.95 -9.74 36.83
CA SER A 310 -21.02 -8.89 37.32
C SER A 310 -21.80 -9.67 38.36
N TRP A 311 -22.20 -9.04 39.46
CA TRP A 311 -23.10 -9.68 40.41
C TRP A 311 -24.15 -8.72 40.92
N ASP A 312 -25.29 -9.29 41.28
CA ASP A 312 -26.42 -8.55 41.84
C ASP A 312 -27.35 -9.50 42.63
N ILE A 313 -28.30 -8.90 43.35
CA ILE A 313 -29.26 -9.61 44.19
C ILE A 313 -30.67 -9.28 43.72
N THR A 314 -31.47 -10.31 43.46
CA THR A 314 -32.92 -10.15 43.19
C THR A 314 -33.76 -10.79 44.28
N TYR A 315 -34.90 -10.17 44.55
CA TYR A 315 -35.95 -10.75 45.38
C TYR A 315 -36.68 -11.87 44.64
N LEU A 316 -36.91 -12.96 45.36
CA LEU A 316 -37.82 -14.05 45.01
C LEU A 316 -39.03 -13.96 45.96
N ALA A 317 -40.23 -13.77 45.42
CA ALA A 317 -41.43 -13.68 46.24
C ALA A 317 -41.71 -15.01 46.95
N SER A 318 -42.05 -14.97 48.23
CA SER A 318 -42.65 -16.12 48.91
C SER A 318 -44.17 -16.12 48.71
N VAL A 319 -44.81 -17.27 48.93
CA VAL A 319 -46.28 -17.36 49.07
C VAL A 319 -46.82 -16.50 50.23
N ILE A 320 -45.98 -16.19 51.23
CA ILE A 320 -46.31 -15.30 52.33
C ILE A 320 -46.04 -13.85 51.91
N LYS A 321 -47.09 -13.02 51.84
CA LYS A 321 -46.97 -11.59 51.50
C LYS A 321 -46.00 -10.89 52.45
N GLY A 322 -45.06 -10.14 51.87
CA GLY A 322 -44.04 -9.39 52.62
C GLY A 322 -42.80 -10.21 53.01
N ARG A 323 -42.79 -11.53 52.80
CA ARG A 323 -41.58 -12.36 52.95
C ARG A 323 -40.96 -12.61 51.58
N PHE A 324 -39.64 -12.43 51.50
CA PHE A 324 -38.86 -12.64 50.28
C PHE A 324 -37.66 -13.52 50.57
N TYR A 325 -37.25 -14.28 49.56
CA TYR A 325 -35.92 -14.87 49.52
C TYR A 325 -35.02 -14.04 48.62
N TYR A 326 -33.73 -14.09 48.86
CA TYR A 326 -32.72 -13.25 48.22
C TYR A 326 -31.83 -14.15 47.37
N LEU A 327 -31.91 -13.97 46.06
CA LEU A 327 -31.08 -14.70 45.10
C LEU A 327 -29.87 -13.85 44.74
N TYR A 328 -28.70 -14.32 45.16
CA TYR A 328 -27.39 -13.81 44.79
C TYR A 328 -26.97 -14.49 43.50
N MET A 329 -26.58 -13.74 42.47
CA MET A 329 -26.06 -14.31 41.22
C MET A 329 -24.81 -13.58 40.76
N PHE A 330 -23.81 -14.37 40.37
CA PHE A 330 -22.56 -13.93 39.77
C PHE A 330 -22.50 -14.44 38.33
N GLU A 331 -22.27 -13.53 37.39
CA GLU A 331 -22.20 -13.78 35.95
C GLU A 331 -20.84 -13.35 35.40
N ASP A 332 -20.20 -14.20 34.60
CA ASP A 332 -19.04 -13.81 33.79
C ASP A 332 -19.48 -12.99 32.57
N ILE A 333 -19.04 -11.73 32.50
CA ILE A 333 -19.50 -10.79 31.46
C ILE A 333 -19.06 -11.23 30.06
N TYR A 334 -17.91 -11.89 29.94
CA TYR A 334 -17.39 -12.36 28.66
C TYR A 334 -18.28 -13.46 28.06
N SER A 335 -18.61 -14.49 28.85
CA SER A 335 -19.33 -15.66 28.36
C SER A 335 -20.81 -15.69 28.69
N ARG A 336 -21.33 -14.73 29.46
CA ARG A 336 -22.69 -14.75 30.04
C ARG A 336 -22.95 -15.93 30.96
N LYS A 337 -21.91 -16.63 31.43
CA LYS A 337 -22.10 -17.83 32.26
C LYS A 337 -22.40 -17.39 33.69
N VAL A 338 -23.43 -17.96 34.31
CA VAL A 338 -23.62 -17.85 35.75
C VAL A 338 -22.54 -18.70 36.42
N VAL A 339 -21.55 -18.05 37.03
CA VAL A 339 -20.41 -18.69 37.68
C VAL A 339 -20.72 -19.10 39.12
N GLY A 340 -21.72 -18.46 39.73
CA GLY A 340 -22.19 -18.84 41.05
C GLY A 340 -23.50 -18.19 41.43
N TYR A 341 -24.22 -18.84 42.31
CA TYR A 341 -25.52 -18.39 42.77
C TYR A 341 -25.85 -19.00 44.13
N GLU A 342 -26.68 -18.31 44.92
CA GLU A 342 -27.31 -18.87 46.12
C GLU A 342 -28.59 -18.14 46.48
N VAL A 343 -29.47 -18.85 47.19
CA VAL A 343 -30.71 -18.29 47.74
C VAL A 343 -30.64 -18.32 49.27
N HIS A 344 -30.94 -17.17 49.87
CA HIS A 344 -30.91 -16.93 51.32
C HIS A 344 -32.19 -16.26 51.82
N GLU A 345 -32.46 -16.35 53.12
CA GLU A 345 -33.63 -15.68 53.74
C GLU A 345 -33.39 -14.21 54.07
N ARG A 346 -32.12 -13.79 54.06
CA ARG A 346 -31.71 -12.42 54.40
C ARG A 346 -30.65 -11.92 53.44
N GLU A 347 -30.65 -10.60 53.26
CA GLU A 347 -29.61 -9.89 52.53
C GLU A 347 -28.43 -9.59 53.46
N CYS A 348 -27.29 -10.26 53.30
CA CYS A 348 -26.07 -10.02 54.07
C CYS A 348 -24.81 -10.02 53.19
N GLY A 349 -23.84 -9.16 53.53
CA GLY A 349 -22.53 -9.09 52.87
C GLY A 349 -21.63 -10.29 53.16
N GLU A 350 -21.77 -10.93 54.33
CA GLU A 350 -21.03 -12.16 54.67
C GLU A 350 -21.38 -13.31 53.72
N LEU A 351 -22.67 -13.48 53.42
CA LEU A 351 -23.15 -14.51 52.49
C LEU A 351 -22.60 -14.28 51.08
N ALA A 352 -22.53 -13.02 50.63
CA ALA A 352 -21.90 -12.67 49.36
C ALA A 352 -20.40 -12.98 49.34
N ALA A 353 -19.70 -12.68 50.43
CA ALA A 353 -18.27 -12.91 50.58
C ALA A 353 -17.91 -14.41 50.54
N GLU A 354 -18.67 -15.24 51.26
CA GLU A 354 -18.51 -16.70 51.26
C GLU A 354 -18.84 -17.32 49.90
N LEU A 355 -19.91 -16.83 49.25
CA LEU A 355 -20.26 -17.26 47.90
C LEU A 355 -19.17 -16.89 46.90
N MET A 356 -18.63 -15.67 46.97
CA MET A 356 -17.53 -15.21 46.11
C MET A 356 -16.31 -16.12 46.22
N GLN A 357 -15.89 -16.44 47.46
CA GLN A 357 -14.77 -17.35 47.69
C GLN A 357 -15.01 -18.74 47.07
N ARG A 358 -16.20 -19.31 47.25
CA ARG A 358 -16.56 -20.62 46.67
C ARG A 358 -16.60 -20.57 45.14
N ASN A 359 -17.13 -19.49 44.56
CA ASN A 359 -17.17 -19.31 43.11
C ASN A 359 -15.76 -19.26 42.51
N MET A 360 -14.83 -18.54 43.15
CA MET A 360 -13.44 -18.47 42.68
C MET A 360 -12.73 -19.83 42.72
N LEU A 361 -12.99 -20.63 43.74
CA LEU A 361 -12.46 -21.99 43.84
C LEU A 361 -13.06 -22.88 42.74
N ARG A 362 -14.38 -22.83 42.55
CA ARG A 362 -15.09 -23.60 41.52
C ARG A 362 -14.61 -23.28 40.11
N GLU A 363 -14.42 -22.00 39.80
CA GLU A 363 -13.94 -21.51 38.50
C GLU A 363 -12.42 -21.51 38.37
N GLN A 364 -11.69 -22.04 39.37
CA GLN A 364 -10.23 -22.15 39.39
C GLN A 364 -9.53 -20.82 39.06
N CYS A 365 -10.07 -19.72 39.59
CA CYS A 365 -9.56 -18.36 39.38
C CYS A 365 -9.02 -17.70 40.66
N PHE A 366 -8.75 -18.48 41.70
CA PHE A 366 -8.11 -18.02 42.93
C PHE A 366 -6.79 -17.27 42.65
N LYS A 367 -6.62 -16.08 43.24
CA LYS A 367 -5.47 -15.17 43.05
C LYS A 367 -5.20 -14.73 41.60
N LYS A 368 -6.11 -14.95 40.66
CA LYS A 368 -6.02 -14.36 39.32
C LYS A 368 -6.60 -12.94 39.35
N PRO A 369 -6.08 -12.00 38.54
CA PRO A 369 -6.64 -10.67 38.44
C PRO A 369 -8.07 -10.76 37.88
N LEU A 370 -9.04 -10.54 38.75
CA LEU A 370 -10.47 -10.55 38.47
C LEU A 370 -11.07 -9.22 38.93
N VAL A 371 -11.94 -8.67 38.11
CA VAL A 371 -12.74 -7.50 38.47
C VAL A 371 -14.15 -7.96 38.80
N LEU A 372 -14.67 -7.56 39.95
CA LEU A 372 -16.06 -7.78 40.34
C LEU A 372 -16.83 -6.47 40.25
N HIS A 373 -17.72 -6.38 39.28
CA HIS A 373 -18.61 -5.26 39.06
C HIS A 373 -19.95 -5.44 39.77
N SER A 374 -20.45 -4.42 40.44
CA SER A 374 -21.73 -4.46 41.13
C SER A 374 -22.38 -3.10 41.29
N ASP A 375 -23.66 -3.13 41.67
CA ASP A 375 -24.37 -1.94 42.06
C ASP A 375 -24.00 -1.41 43.45
N ASN A 376 -24.56 -0.25 43.78
CA ASN A 376 -24.31 0.47 45.03
C ASN A 376 -25.16 -0.01 46.22
N GLY A 377 -25.69 -1.23 46.17
CA GLY A 377 -26.51 -1.82 47.22
C GLY A 377 -25.77 -2.00 48.55
N ALA A 378 -26.52 -2.17 49.64
CA ALA A 378 -25.94 -2.27 50.98
C ALA A 378 -24.99 -3.47 51.15
N PRO A 379 -25.27 -4.68 50.64
CA PRO A 379 -24.34 -5.80 50.74
C PRO A 379 -23.07 -5.59 49.92
N MET A 380 -23.19 -4.96 48.75
CA MET A 380 -22.07 -4.65 47.86
C MET A 380 -21.08 -3.68 48.51
N LYS A 381 -21.57 -2.81 49.39
CA LYS A 381 -20.76 -1.83 50.15
C LYS A 381 -20.32 -2.31 51.53
N SER A 382 -20.69 -3.53 51.93
CA SER A 382 -20.34 -4.04 53.24
C SER A 382 -18.82 -4.13 53.43
N LEU A 383 -18.34 -3.79 54.63
CA LEU A 383 -16.92 -3.90 55.00
C LEU A 383 -16.42 -5.33 54.84
N THR A 384 -17.24 -6.31 55.22
CA THR A 384 -16.92 -7.74 55.11
C THR A 384 -16.68 -8.16 53.67
N MET A 385 -17.55 -7.75 52.74
CA MET A 385 -17.37 -8.05 51.32
C MET A 385 -16.09 -7.39 50.79
N LYS A 386 -15.85 -6.12 51.12
CA LYS A 386 -14.65 -5.40 50.68
C LYS A 386 -13.37 -6.08 51.17
N ALA A 387 -13.30 -6.42 52.47
CA ALA A 387 -12.15 -7.10 53.06
C ALA A 387 -11.89 -8.47 52.40
N LYS A 388 -12.96 -9.24 52.13
CA LYS A 388 -12.83 -10.53 51.44
C LYS A 388 -12.33 -10.37 50.00
N LEU A 389 -12.80 -9.36 49.27
CA LEU A 389 -12.30 -9.10 47.90
C LEU A 389 -10.82 -8.75 47.90
N GLU A 390 -10.36 -7.94 48.86
CA GLU A 390 -8.94 -7.62 49.04
C GLU A 390 -8.11 -8.88 49.37
N GLU A 391 -8.59 -9.74 50.28
CA GLU A 391 -7.97 -11.03 50.61
C GLU A 391 -7.82 -11.95 49.39
N LEU A 392 -8.85 -12.00 48.54
CA LEU A 392 -8.88 -12.83 47.34
C LEU A 392 -8.12 -12.24 46.14
N GLY A 393 -7.64 -10.99 46.24
CA GLY A 393 -6.99 -10.26 45.15
C GLY A 393 -7.94 -9.80 44.04
N VAL A 394 -9.21 -9.59 44.37
CA VAL A 394 -10.27 -9.18 43.43
C VAL A 394 -10.44 -7.66 43.47
N THR A 395 -10.45 -7.04 42.29
CA THR A 395 -10.68 -5.60 42.16
C THR A 395 -12.18 -5.30 42.17
N ALA A 396 -12.64 -4.54 43.16
CA ALA A 396 -14.03 -4.09 43.22
C ALA A 396 -14.29 -2.94 42.24
N SER A 397 -15.38 -3.03 41.47
CA SER A 397 -15.88 -1.99 40.57
C SER A 397 -17.34 -1.71 40.92
N LEU A 398 -17.68 -0.45 41.21
CA LEU A 398 -19.05 -0.06 41.58
C LEU A 398 -19.66 0.82 40.49
N SER A 399 -20.97 0.65 40.25
CA SER A 399 -21.75 1.55 39.41
C SER A 399 -21.75 2.98 39.93
N ARG A 400 -22.19 3.95 39.12
CA ARG A 400 -22.32 5.33 39.61
C ARG A 400 -23.46 5.41 40.64
N PRO A 401 -23.32 6.20 41.72
CA PRO A 401 -24.42 6.34 42.67
C PRO A 401 -25.66 6.93 41.98
N SER A 402 -26.81 6.30 42.21
CA SER A 402 -28.13 6.66 41.67
C SER A 402 -28.32 6.43 40.17
N VAL A 403 -27.59 5.47 39.58
CA VAL A 403 -27.81 5.01 38.19
C VAL A 403 -28.01 3.50 38.16
N SER A 404 -29.27 3.04 38.04
CA SER A 404 -29.62 1.61 37.96
C SER A 404 -29.12 0.95 36.67
N ASN A 405 -28.88 1.72 35.61
CA ASN A 405 -28.58 1.20 34.27
C ASN A 405 -27.11 0.83 34.05
N ASP A 406 -26.28 0.93 35.10
CA ASP A 406 -24.84 0.70 34.99
C ASP A 406 -24.47 -0.79 35.20
N ASN A 407 -25.41 -1.66 35.63
CA ASN A 407 -25.27 -3.12 35.68
C ASN A 407 -26.24 -3.86 34.71
N PRO A 408 -26.17 -3.59 33.39
CA PRO A 408 -27.14 -4.11 32.42
C PRO A 408 -27.07 -5.63 32.22
N TYR A 409 -25.97 -6.27 32.63
CA TYR A 409 -25.76 -7.72 32.45
C TYR A 409 -26.61 -8.51 33.43
N SER A 410 -26.46 -8.23 34.74
CA SER A 410 -27.28 -8.86 35.78
C SER A 410 -28.77 -8.56 35.60
N GLU A 411 -29.15 -7.34 35.17
CA GLU A 411 -30.54 -7.01 34.87
C GLU A 411 -31.12 -7.87 33.73
N SER A 412 -30.37 -8.04 32.63
CA SER A 412 -30.78 -8.90 31.52
C SER A 412 -30.88 -10.37 31.92
N LEU A 413 -30.00 -10.85 32.80
CA LEU A 413 -30.03 -12.19 33.36
C LEU A 413 -31.30 -12.39 34.20
N PHE A 414 -31.62 -11.48 35.11
CA PHE A 414 -32.82 -11.56 35.94
C PHE A 414 -34.10 -11.44 35.13
N ARG A 415 -34.10 -10.65 34.05
CA ARG A 415 -35.20 -10.65 33.09
C ARG A 415 -35.39 -12.03 32.48
N THR A 416 -34.32 -12.65 31.99
CA THR A 416 -34.39 -14.02 31.44
C THR A 416 -34.93 -15.02 32.47
N LEU A 417 -34.51 -14.89 33.73
CA LEU A 417 -34.96 -15.73 34.84
C LEU A 417 -36.47 -15.58 35.11
N LYS A 418 -36.98 -14.35 35.22
CA LYS A 418 -38.39 -14.07 35.55
C LYS A 418 -39.35 -14.28 34.37
N TYR A 419 -38.86 -14.30 33.14
CA TYR A 419 -39.68 -14.54 31.93
C TYR A 419 -39.89 -16.03 31.61
N ARG A 420 -39.27 -16.95 32.36
CA ARG A 420 -39.44 -18.39 32.14
C ARG A 420 -40.90 -18.79 32.40
N PRO A 421 -41.53 -19.62 31.53
CA PRO A 421 -42.88 -20.12 31.78
C PRO A 421 -43.02 -20.86 33.11
N GLU A 422 -41.94 -21.51 33.57
CA GLU A 422 -41.90 -22.24 34.84
C GLU A 422 -41.65 -21.33 36.05
N TRP A 423 -41.58 -20.01 35.87
CA TRP A 423 -41.43 -19.05 36.96
C TRP A 423 -42.67 -19.06 37.87
N PRO A 424 -42.52 -19.27 39.18
CA PRO A 424 -43.66 -19.33 40.10
C PRO A 424 -44.17 -17.92 40.41
N SER A 425 -45.08 -17.42 39.57
CA SER A 425 -45.69 -16.09 39.72
C SER A 425 -46.45 -15.90 41.04
N SER A 426 -46.92 -16.98 41.67
CA SER A 426 -47.54 -16.98 43.01
C SER A 426 -46.53 -16.99 44.17
N GLY A 427 -45.23 -17.01 43.87
CA GLY A 427 -44.15 -17.11 44.85
C GLY A 427 -43.77 -18.54 45.24
N PHE A 428 -42.65 -18.66 45.95
CA PHE A 428 -42.07 -19.91 46.44
C PHE A 428 -42.59 -20.27 47.84
N LYS A 429 -42.91 -21.55 48.07
CA LYS A 429 -43.45 -22.04 49.35
C LYS A 429 -42.36 -22.13 50.41
N SER A 430 -41.14 -22.50 50.03
CA SER A 430 -39.99 -22.64 50.93
C SER A 430 -38.69 -22.16 50.28
N ILE A 431 -37.67 -21.90 51.11
CA ILE A 431 -36.32 -21.60 50.61
C ILE A 431 -35.73 -22.78 49.82
N THR A 432 -36.05 -24.01 50.19
CA THR A 432 -35.59 -25.23 49.50
C THR A 432 -36.13 -25.28 48.07
N GLU A 433 -37.44 -25.05 47.89
CA GLU A 433 -38.07 -24.99 46.57
C GLU A 433 -37.46 -23.86 45.71
N ALA A 434 -37.17 -22.71 46.32
CA ALA A 434 -36.48 -21.62 45.62
C ALA A 434 -35.07 -22.01 45.17
N ARG A 435 -34.30 -22.72 46.03
CA ARG A 435 -32.95 -23.21 45.70
C ARG A 435 -32.99 -24.23 44.55
N GLU A 436 -33.85 -25.22 44.65
CA GLU A 436 -34.03 -26.27 43.62
C GLU A 436 -34.42 -25.66 42.27
N TRP A 437 -35.37 -24.73 42.28
CA TRP A 437 -35.80 -24.05 41.05
C TRP A 437 -34.67 -23.24 40.42
N VAL A 438 -33.91 -22.48 41.22
CA VAL A 438 -32.77 -21.70 40.73
C VAL A 438 -31.67 -22.60 40.19
N GLU A 439 -31.40 -23.74 40.82
CA GLU A 439 -30.43 -24.72 40.33
C GLU A 439 -30.80 -25.27 38.95
N VAL A 440 -32.07 -25.64 38.76
CA VAL A 440 -32.59 -26.08 37.46
C VAL A 440 -32.48 -24.97 36.43
N PHE A 441 -32.84 -23.74 36.80
CA PHE A 441 -32.73 -22.58 35.93
C PHE A 441 -31.28 -22.33 35.50
N VAL A 442 -30.33 -22.29 36.44
CA VAL A 442 -28.92 -22.01 36.14
C VAL A 442 -28.32 -23.10 35.26
N THR A 443 -28.65 -24.36 35.53
CA THR A 443 -28.21 -25.49 34.70
C THR A 443 -28.71 -25.34 33.27
N TRP A 444 -29.99 -25.05 33.08
CA TRP A 444 -30.57 -24.78 31.77
C TRP A 444 -29.94 -23.56 31.09
N TYR A 445 -29.80 -22.45 31.81
CA TYR A 445 -29.27 -21.20 31.28
C TYR A 445 -27.83 -21.36 30.81
N ASN A 446 -26.98 -22.01 31.60
CA ASN A 446 -25.58 -22.20 31.26
C ASN A 446 -25.38 -23.20 30.11
N THR A 447 -26.15 -24.30 30.07
CA THR A 447 -25.86 -25.42 29.16
C THR A 447 -26.75 -25.46 27.91
N LYS A 448 -28.02 -25.05 28.01
CA LYS A 448 -29.03 -25.21 26.94
C LYS A 448 -29.44 -23.89 26.31
N HIS A 449 -29.59 -22.81 27.09
CA HIS A 449 -30.02 -21.52 26.56
C HIS A 449 -29.02 -20.97 25.54
N LYS A 450 -29.50 -20.62 24.34
CA LYS A 450 -28.67 -20.03 23.29
C LYS A 450 -28.78 -18.51 23.37
N HIS A 451 -27.70 -17.87 23.76
CA HIS A 451 -27.70 -16.45 24.08
C HIS A 451 -27.45 -15.60 22.83
N SER A 452 -28.33 -14.62 22.54
CA SER A 452 -28.26 -13.81 21.31
C SER A 452 -26.96 -13.01 21.19
N LYS A 453 -26.45 -12.45 22.30
CA LYS A 453 -25.15 -11.74 22.34
C LYS A 453 -23.93 -12.64 22.13
N LEU A 454 -24.11 -13.96 22.13
CA LEU A 454 -23.05 -14.96 21.89
C LEU A 454 -23.24 -15.66 20.55
N ASN A 455 -23.95 -15.04 19.60
CA ASN A 455 -24.32 -15.65 18.32
C ASN A 455 -25.04 -17.01 18.49
N PHE A 456 -25.90 -17.11 19.50
CA PHE A 456 -26.69 -18.31 19.79
C PHE A 456 -25.83 -19.56 20.08
N VAL A 457 -24.74 -19.36 20.81
CA VAL A 457 -23.96 -20.38 21.52
C VAL A 457 -24.38 -20.36 23.00
N SER A 458 -24.25 -21.48 23.72
CA SER A 458 -24.59 -21.49 25.16
C SER A 458 -23.50 -20.80 25.98
N PRO A 459 -23.86 -20.21 27.14
CA PRO A 459 -22.88 -19.56 28.01
C PRO A 459 -21.70 -20.46 28.41
N SER A 460 -21.96 -21.74 28.71
CA SER A 460 -20.90 -22.72 29.03
C SER A 460 -19.99 -23.02 27.83
N GLU A 461 -20.54 -23.20 26.63
CA GLU A 461 -19.77 -23.43 25.40
C GLU A 461 -18.82 -22.25 25.12
N ARG A 462 -19.32 -21.02 25.28
CA ARG A 462 -18.50 -19.80 25.14
C ARG A 462 -17.45 -19.68 26.23
N HIS A 463 -17.79 -20.01 27.47
CA HIS A 463 -16.86 -19.95 28.60
C HIS A 463 -15.70 -20.94 28.43
N ALA A 464 -15.98 -22.12 27.87
CA ALA A 464 -14.99 -23.13 27.52
C ALA A 464 -14.23 -22.82 26.21
N MET A 465 -14.45 -21.66 25.59
CA MET A 465 -13.82 -21.22 24.34
C MET A 465 -14.10 -22.14 23.13
N GLN A 466 -15.23 -22.85 23.15
CA GLN A 466 -15.64 -23.78 22.09
C GLN A 466 -16.46 -23.10 20.98
N ASP A 467 -16.82 -21.83 21.16
CA ASP A 467 -17.73 -21.09 20.29
C ASP A 467 -17.21 -20.99 18.85
N ARG A 468 -15.90 -20.77 18.65
CA ARG A 468 -15.31 -20.66 17.30
C ARG A 468 -15.50 -21.94 16.51
N THR A 469 -15.25 -23.09 17.14
CA THR A 469 -15.40 -24.41 16.51
C THR A 469 -16.85 -24.77 16.25
N ILE A 470 -17.77 -24.37 17.14
CA ILE A 470 -19.21 -24.59 16.95
C ILE A 470 -19.73 -23.72 15.80
N LEU A 471 -19.36 -22.44 15.77
CA LEU A 471 -19.81 -21.50 14.76
C LEU A 471 -19.20 -21.79 13.38
N SER A 472 -17.95 -22.29 13.30
CA SER A 472 -17.36 -22.68 12.01
C SER A 472 -18.01 -23.92 11.39
N LYS A 473 -18.74 -24.72 12.18
CA LYS A 473 -19.46 -25.91 11.71
C LYS A 473 -20.91 -25.62 11.29
N ARG A 474 -21.42 -24.41 11.57
CA ARG A 474 -22.75 -23.93 11.18
C ARG A 474 -22.63 -23.11 9.91
#